data_AF-A0A821Z1D6-F1
#
_entry.id   AF-A0A821Z1D6-F1
#
_cell.length_a   1.000
_cell.length_b   1.000
_cell.length_c   1.000
_cell.angle_alpha   90.00
_cell.angle_beta   90.00
_cell.angle_gamma   90.00
#
_symmetry.space_group_name_H-M   'P 1'
#
loop_
_entity.id
_entity.type
_entity.pdbx_description
1 polymer ?
#
loop_
_entity_poly.entity_id
_entity_poly.type
_entity_poly.pdbx_seq_one_letter_code
_entity_poly.pdbx_strand_id
1 'polypeptide(L)' 'MYGSYLVDSELWVVMEYLDGGALTDLLVTPSGETRMNEQQIATVCKAVLKALAYLHSHGVIHRDIKSDSILLST' A
#
# COMPACT_ATOMS: atom_id res chain seq x y z
N MET A 1 8.09 9.60 3.96
CA MET A 1 8.24 10.68 2.95
C MET A 1 9.60 11.33 3.18
N TYR A 2 10.48 11.34 2.19
CA TYR A 2 11.82 11.92 2.30
C TYR A 2 11.87 13.39 1.88
N GLY A 3 11.02 13.81 0.94
CA GLY A 3 10.92 15.21 0.53
C GLY A 3 9.94 15.42 -0.61
N SER A 4 9.71 16.69 -0.94
CA SER A 4 9.02 17.11 -2.16
C SER A 4 9.78 18.26 -2.81
N TYR A 5 9.75 18.29 -4.15
CA TYR A 5 10.51 19.25 -4.95
C TYR A 5 9.62 19.75 -6.09
N LEU A 6 9.76 21.03 -6.43
CA LEU A 6 9.14 21.61 -7.63
C LEU A 6 10.21 21.69 -8.72
N VAL A 7 10.10 20.84 -9.74
CA VAL A 7 11.07 20.74 -10.85
C VAL A 7 10.33 21.03 -12.14
N ASP A 8 10.74 22.05 -12.89
CA ASP A 8 10.10 22.45 -14.16
C ASP A 8 8.56 22.60 -14.07
N SER A 9 8.07 23.09 -12.92
CA SER A 9 6.64 23.24 -12.59
C SER A 9 5.88 21.93 -12.29
N GLU A 10 6.57 20.80 -12.14
CA GLU A 10 6.00 19.54 -11.68
C GLU A 10 6.31 19.28 -10.19
N LEU A 11 5.31 18.79 -9.44
CA LEU A 11 5.49 18.39 -8.05
C LEU A 11 6.02 16.95 -7.99
N TRP A 12 7.27 16.82 -7.57
CA TRP A 12 7.91 15.53 -7.35
C TRP A 12 7.84 15.19 -5.87
N VAL A 13 7.44 13.96 -5.55
CA VAL A 13 7.39 13.45 -4.18
C VAL A 13 8.36 12.28 -4.06
N VAL A 14 9.32 12.38 -3.14
CA VAL A 14 10.32 11.35 -2.89
C VAL A 14 9.93 10.60 -1.62
N MET A 15 9.80 9.29 -1.74
CA MET A 15 9.43 8.38 -0.66
C MET A 15 10.29 7.13 -0.69
N GLU A 16 10.15 6.28 0.34
CA GLU A 16 10.83 5.00 0.38
C GLU A 16 10.44 4.13 -0.81
N TYR A 17 11.44 3.45 -1.37
CA TYR A 17 11.21 2.49 -2.44
C TYR A 17 10.76 1.17 -1.81
N LEU A 18 9.61 0.69 -2.27
CA LEU A 18 8.99 -0.55 -1.82
C LEU A 18 9.14 -1.57 -2.94
N ASP A 19 10.11 -2.48 -2.78
CA ASP A 19 10.58 -3.41 -3.81
C ASP A 19 9.63 -4.57 -4.10
N GLY A 20 8.65 -4.79 -3.22
CA GLY A 20 7.63 -5.83 -3.34
C GLY A 20 6.44 -5.47 -4.22
N GLY A 21 6.40 -4.26 -4.79
CA GLY A 21 5.31 -3.83 -5.69
C GLY A 21 3.96 -3.67 -4.99
N ALA A 22 2.88 -3.69 -5.76
CA ALA A 22 1.52 -3.59 -5.22
C ALA A 22 1.01 -4.97 -4.77
N LEU A 23 0.16 -4.99 -3.75
CA LEU A 23 -0.45 -6.24 -3.29
C LEU A 23 -1.26 -6.94 -4.40
N THR A 24 -1.84 -6.19 -5.33
CA THR A 24 -2.54 -6.74 -6.51
C THR A 24 -1.68 -7.74 -7.28
N ASP A 25 -0.37 -7.48 -7.40
CA ASP A 25 0.56 -8.32 -8.15
C ASP A 25 0.78 -9.70 -7.50
N LEU A 26 0.57 -9.80 -6.19
CA LEU A 26 0.60 -11.07 -5.46
C LEU A 26 -0.75 -11.80 -5.47
N LEU A 27 -1.86 -11.06 -5.57
CA LEU A 27 -3.21 -11.60 -5.53
C LEU A 27 -3.69 -12.12 -6.88
N VAL A 28 -3.27 -11.50 -7.99
CA VAL A 28 -3.75 -11.82 -9.34
C VAL A 28 -2.65 -12.56 -10.11
N THR A 29 -2.75 -13.89 -10.15
CA THR A 29 -1.94 -14.67 -11.09
C THR A 29 -2.59 -14.70 -12.47
N PRO A 30 -1.83 -15.05 -13.54
CA PRO A 30 -2.42 -15.31 -14.86
C PRO A 30 -3.48 -16.41 -14.86
N SER A 31 -3.49 -17.28 -13.83
CA SER A 31 -4.49 -18.33 -13.63
C SER A 31 -5.71 -17.89 -12.81
N GLY A 32 -5.72 -16.67 -12.25
CA GLY A 32 -6.81 -16.15 -11.41
C GLY A 32 -6.86 -16.73 -9.99
N GLU A 33 -5.84 -17.48 -9.57
CA GLU A 33 -5.77 -18.10 -8.25
C GLU A 33 -5.01 -17.20 -7.27
N THR A 34 -5.53 -17.02 -6.05
CA THR A 34 -4.82 -16.26 -5.01
C THR A 34 -3.65 -17.07 -4.47
N ARG A 35 -2.47 -16.46 -4.38
CA ARG A 35 -1.28 -17.10 -3.80
C ARG A 35 -1.17 -16.97 -2.27
N MET A 36 -2.17 -16.36 -1.64
CA MET A 36 -2.15 -16.08 -0.21
C MET A 36 -3.03 -17.06 0.57
N ASN A 37 -2.46 -17.69 1.58
CA ASN A 37 -3.23 -18.42 2.58
C ASN A 37 -3.85 -17.45 3.60
N GLU A 38 -4.79 -17.95 4.42
CA GLU A 38 -5.50 -17.15 5.42
C GLU A 38 -4.56 -16.42 6.40
N GLN A 39 -3.44 -17.03 6.76
CA GLN A 39 -2.47 -16.43 7.67
C GLN A 39 -1.76 -15.22 7.04
N GLN A 40 -1.43 -15.31 5.75
CA GLN A 40 -0.87 -14.20 4.98
C GLN A 40 -1.90 -13.07 4.84
N ILE A 41 -3.16 -13.41 4.53
CA ILE A 41 -4.26 -12.44 4.44
C ILE A 41 -4.42 -11.72 5.78
N ALA A 42 -4.49 -12.46 6.90
CA ALA A 42 -4.63 -11.89 8.23
C ALA A 42 -3.47 -10.95 8.58
N THR A 43 -2.24 -11.26 8.14
CA THR A 43 -1.06 -10.42 8.34
C THR A 43 -1.21 -9.08 7.61
N VAL A 44 -1.63 -9.10 6.35
CA VAL A 44 -1.89 -7.89 5.56
C VAL A 44 -3.03 -7.08 6.18
N CYS A 45 -4.17 -7.72 6.49
CA CYS A 45 -5.31 -7.05 7.10
C CYS A 45 -4.93 -6.37 8.42
N LYS A 46 -4.12 -7.02 9.26
CA LYS A 46 -3.65 -6.43 10.52
C LYS A 46 -2.80 -5.18 10.28
N ALA A 47 -1.93 -5.17 9.28
CA ALA A 47 -1.13 -4.00 8.93
C ALA A 47 -2.00 -2.85 8.40
N VAL A 48 -2.93 -3.14 7.49
CA VAL A 48 -3.87 -2.16 6.93
C VAL A 48 -4.75 -1.55 8.02
N LEU A 49 -5.29 -2.37 8.93
CA LEU A 49 -6.12 -1.89 10.04
C LEU A 49 -5.34 -0.97 11.01
N LYS A 50 -4.05 -1.24 11.24
CA LYS A 50 -3.19 -0.35 12.03
C LYS A 50 -2.99 1.00 11.33
N ALA A 51 -2.73 0.99 10.02
CA ALA A 51 -2.60 2.22 9.24
C ALA A 51 -3.92 3.02 9.23
N LEU A 52 -5.05 2.34 9.06
CA LEU A 52 -6.37 2.98 9.14
C LEU A 52 -6.66 3.56 10.53
N ALA A 53 -6.34 2.84 11.60
CA ALA A 53 -6.50 3.36 12.95
C ALA A 53 -5.67 4.64 13.17
N TYR A 54 -4.45 4.67 12.64
CA TYR A 54 -3.61 5.88 12.66
C TYR A 54 -4.21 7.02 11.83
N LEU A 55 -4.70 6.77 10.62
CA LEU A 55 -5.31 7.82 9.79
C LEU A 55 -6.57 8.38 10.46
N HIS A 56 -7.43 7.49 10.96
CA HIS A 56 -8.68 7.87 11.62
C HIS A 56 -8.44 8.65 12.92
N SER A 57 -7.38 8.35 13.68
CA SER A 57 -7.04 9.14 14.88
C SER A 57 -6.61 10.56 14.56
N HIS A 58 -6.22 10.84 13.31
CA HIS A 58 -5.90 12.17 12.79
C HIS A 58 -7.04 12.79 11.98
N GLY A 59 -8.25 12.21 12.00
CA GLY A 59 -9.41 12.70 11.25
C GLY A 59 -9.29 12.55 9.74
N VAL A 60 -8.38 11.70 9.25
CA VAL A 60 -8.16 11.44 7.82
C VAL A 60 -8.89 10.17 7.40
N ILE A 61 -9.70 10.26 6.33
CA ILE A 61 -10.33 9.09 5.70
C ILE A 61 -9.56 8.77 4.41
N HIS A 62 -9.04 7.55 4.29
CA HIS A 62 -8.25 7.13 3.11
C HIS A 62 -9.08 7.13 1.81
N ARG A 63 -10.33 6.67 1.87
CA ARG A 63 -11.33 6.60 0.78
C ARG A 63 -11.01 5.65 -0.40
N ASP A 64 -9.76 5.24 -0.61
CA ASP A 64 -9.39 4.31 -1.70
C ASP A 64 -8.58 3.10 -1.20
N ILE A 65 -9.17 2.34 -0.27
CA ILE A 65 -8.55 1.13 0.27
C ILE A 65 -8.86 -0.05 -0.65
N LYS A 66 -7.82 -0.54 -1.33
CA LYS A 66 -7.82 -1.68 -2.24
C LYS A 66 -6.39 -2.23 -2.38
N SER A 67 -6.24 -3.37 -3.05
CA SER A 67 -4.93 -4.02 -3.22
C SER A 67 -3.92 -3.18 -4.00
N ASP A 68 -4.36 -2.31 -4.91
CA ASP A 68 -3.48 -1.43 -5.68
C ASP A 68 -2.83 -0.33 -4.82
N SER A 69 -3.50 0.04 -3.72
CA SER A 69 -3.07 1.12 -2.81
C SER A 69 -2.20 0.60 -1.67
N ILE A 70 -1.90 -0.71 -1.65
CA ILE A 70 -1.07 -1.36 -0.63
C ILE A 70 0.24 -1.76 -1.30
N LEU A 71 1.34 -1.14 -0.87
CA LEU A 71 2.68 -1.42 -1.36
C LEU A 71 3.46 -2.27 -0.36
N LEU A 72 4.32 -3.16 -0.87
CA LEU A 72 5.06 -4.15 -0.07
C LEU A 72 6.56 -3.89 -0.11
N SER A 73 7.24 -4.13 1.01
CA SER A 73 8.70 -4.22 1.12
C SER A 73 9.08 -5.63 1.52
N THR A 74 10.24 -6.11 1.07
CA THR A 74 10.90 -7.28 1.65
C THR A 74 11.53 -7.00 3.01
#